data_AF-A0A852YWR5-F1
#
_entry.id   AF-A0A852YWR5-F1
#
_cell.length_a   1.000
_cell.length_b   1.000
_cell.length_c   1.000
_cell.angle_alpha   90.00
_cell.angle_beta   90.00
_cell.angle_gamma   90.00
#
_symmetry.space_group_name_H-M   'P 1'
#
loop_
_entity.id
_entity.type
_entity.pdbx_description
1 polymer ?
#
loop_
_entity_poly.entity_id
_entity_poly.type
_entity_poly.pdbx_seq_one_letter_code
_entity_poly.pdbx_strand_id
1 'polypeptide(L)' 'MTTHAGRLAIVLAHEQWELEQASYDISAGRATAKRCAETAGVLERLARELRDYAATLAFGGHPPTAVDLDEPRERGEPG' A
#
# COMPACT_ATOMS: atom_id res chain seq x y z
N MET A 1 -5.44 13.47 5.32
CA MET A 1 -5.67 12.25 4.51
C MET A 1 -4.32 11.63 4.18
N THR A 2 -4.13 10.31 4.35
CA THR A 2 -2.87 9.63 3.97
C THR A 2 -2.90 9.28 2.48
N THR A 3 -1.82 9.60 1.76
CA THR A 3 -1.67 9.25 0.33
C THR A 3 -1.54 7.74 0.16
N HIS A 4 -1.79 7.21 -1.04
CA HIS A 4 -1.56 5.78 -1.31
C HIS A 4 -0.10 5.37 -1.00
N ALA A 5 0.87 6.22 -1.37
CA ALA A 5 2.27 6.06 -1.01
C ALA A 5 2.50 6.03 0.51
N GLY A 6 1.86 6.93 1.26
CA GLY A 6 1.98 6.96 2.72
C GLY A 6 1.40 5.72 3.40
N ARG A 7 0.26 5.20 2.90
CA ARG A 7 -0.31 3.94 3.39
C ARG A 7 0.60 2.76 3.08
N LEU A 8 1.10 2.67 1.85
CA LEU A 8 2.00 1.60 1.44
C LEU A 8 3.30 1.60 2.27
N ALA A 9 3.86 2.79 2.55
CA ALA A 9 5.05 2.92 3.41
C ALA A 9 4.79 2.43 4.85
N ILE A 10 3.64 2.78 5.44
CA ILE A 10 3.27 2.31 6.79
C ILE A 10 3.13 0.79 6.82
N VAL A 11 2.43 0.22 5.83
CA VAL A 11 2.23 -1.23 5.75
C VAL A 11 3.57 -1.94 5.56
N LEU A 12 4.43 -1.46 4.64
CA LEU A 12 5.76 -2.06 4.44
C LEU A 12 6.62 -2.04 5.71
N ALA A 13 6.59 -0.95 6.47
CA ALA A 13 7.32 -0.87 7.75
C ALA A 13 6.79 -1.86 8.79
N HIS A 14 5.46 -2.01 8.88
CA HIS A 14 4.84 -2.99 9.77
C HIS A 14 5.23 -4.42 9.38
N GLU A 15 5.09 -4.77 8.09
CA GLU A 15 5.37 -6.14 7.63
C GLU A 15 6.86 -6.47 7.63
N GLN A 16 7.76 -5.48 7.52
CA GLN A 16 9.18 -5.69 7.75
C GLN A 16 9.43 -6.20 9.17
N TRP A 17 8.83 -5.56 10.18
CA TRP A 17 8.99 -5.98 11.58
C TRP A 17 8.43 -7.39 11.82
N GLU A 18 7.26 -7.70 11.25
CA GLU A 18 6.67 -9.04 11.32
C GLU A 18 7.55 -10.11 10.65
N LEU A 19 8.18 -9.78 9.52
CA LEU A 19 9.10 -10.67 8.81
C LEU A 19 10.39 -10.91 9.61
N GLU A 20 10.90 -9.88 10.28
CA GLU A 20 12.03 -10.02 11.21
C GLU A 20 11.68 -11.01 12.33
N GLN A 21 10.52 -10.86 12.98
CA GLN A 21 10.05 -11.82 14.00
C GLN A 21 9.90 -13.24 13.44
N ALA A 22 9.32 -13.39 12.24
CA ALA A 22 9.17 -14.70 11.59
C ALA A 22 10.54 -15.36 11.35
N SER A 23 11.57 -14.60 10.97
CA SER A 23 12.92 -15.12 10.78
C SER A 23 13.52 -15.70 12.07
N TYR A 24 13.27 -15.05 13.22
CA TYR A 24 13.69 -15.54 14.52
C TYR A 24 12.93 -16.81 14.92
N ASP A 25 11.62 -16.84 14.73
CA ASP A 25 10.80 -18.01 15.08
C ASP A 25 11.10 -19.23 14.23
N ILE A 26 11.39 -19.06 12.94
CA ILE A 26 11.83 -20.15 12.06
C ILE A 26 13.16 -20.70 12.56
N SER A 27 14.14 -19.82 12.82
CA SER A 27 15.48 -20.22 13.28
C SER A 27 15.45 -20.90 14.66
N ALA A 28 14.52 -20.51 15.51
CA ALA A 28 14.31 -21.10 16.83
C ALA A 28 13.46 -22.39 16.82
N GLY A 29 12.98 -22.84 15.64
CA GLY A 29 12.09 -24.00 15.52
C GLY A 29 10.69 -23.81 16.12
N ARG A 30 10.25 -22.55 16.28
CA ARG A 30 8.94 -22.17 16.84
C ARG A 30 7.90 -21.83 15.79
N ALA A 31 8.29 -21.73 14.52
CA ALA A 31 7.37 -21.44 13.43
C ALA A 31 6.32 -22.54 13.24
N THR A 32 5.08 -22.14 12.95
CA THR A 32 3.98 -23.06 12.65
C THR A 32 3.66 -23.01 11.16
N ALA A 33 3.17 -24.12 10.59
CA ALA A 33 2.77 -24.17 9.19
C ALA A 33 1.73 -23.09 8.82
N LYS A 34 0.76 -22.86 9.72
CA LYS A 34 -0.23 -21.79 9.58
C LYS A 34 0.44 -20.42 9.48
N ARG A 35 1.36 -20.11 10.41
CA ARG A 35 2.05 -18.82 10.43
C ARG A 35 2.90 -18.62 9.17
N CYS A 36 3.61 -19.65 8.70
CA CYS A 36 4.35 -19.58 7.44
C CYS A 36 3.44 -19.29 6.24
N ALA A 37 2.27 -19.93 6.17
CA ALA A 37 1.29 -19.69 5.10
C ALA A 37 0.71 -18.27 5.15
N GLU A 38 0.41 -17.75 6.35
CA GLU A 38 -0.05 -16.37 6.54
C GLU A 38 1.01 -15.36 6.11
N THR A 39 2.26 -15.53 6.54
CA THR A 39 3.38 -14.67 6.13
C THR A 39 3.57 -14.68 4.61
N ALA A 40 3.48 -15.84 3.96
CA ALA A 40 3.56 -15.94 2.51
C ALA A 40 2.43 -15.15 1.82
N GLY A 41 1.18 -15.29 2.28
CA GLY A 41 0.05 -14.55 1.72
C GLY A 41 0.18 -13.02 1.89
N VAL A 42 0.76 -12.56 2.98
CA VAL A 42 1.10 -11.14 3.17
C VAL A 42 2.14 -10.69 2.15
N LEU A 43 3.24 -11.43 1.98
CA LEU A 43 4.29 -11.08 1.02
C LEU A 43 3.76 -11.02 -0.43
N GLU A 44 2.88 -11.94 -0.81
CA GLU A 44 2.20 -11.91 -2.11
C GLU A 44 1.34 -10.66 -2.31
N ARG A 45 0.62 -10.23 -1.26
CA ARG A 45 -0.16 -8.99 -1.27
C ARG A 45 0.74 -7.77 -1.42
N LEU A 46 1.81 -7.67 -0.64
CA LEU A 46 2.76 -6.55 -0.73
C LEU A 46 3.41 -6.48 -2.11
N ALA A 47 3.79 -7.62 -2.67
CA ALA A 47 4.36 -7.69 -4.02
C ALA A 47 3.37 -7.16 -5.07
N ARG A 48 2.07 -7.39 -4.89
CA ARG A 48 1.02 -6.82 -5.75
C ARG A 48 0.90 -5.32 -5.57
N GLU A 49 0.79 -4.83 -4.34
CA GLU A 49 0.66 -3.40 -4.06
C GLU A 49 1.88 -2.60 -4.55
N LEU A 50 3.08 -3.14 -4.42
CA LEU A 50 4.30 -2.54 -4.97
C LEU A 50 4.29 -2.45 -6.50
N ARG A 51 3.78 -3.48 -7.19
CA ARG A 51 3.63 -3.44 -8.65
C ARG A 51 2.60 -2.42 -9.08
N ASP A 52 1.47 -2.35 -8.36
CA ASP A 52 0.41 -1.37 -8.63
C ASP A 52 0.95 0.05 -8.42
N TYR A 53 1.67 0.30 -7.32
CA TYR A 53 2.33 1.57 -7.07
C TYR A 53 3.38 1.90 -8.14
N ALA A 54 4.21 0.94 -8.54
CA ALA A 54 5.18 1.13 -9.62
C ALA A 54 4.49 1.48 -10.95
N ALA A 55 3.33 0.89 -11.25
CA ALA A 55 2.54 1.25 -12.42
C ALA A 55 2.05 2.71 -12.33
N THR A 56 1.68 3.22 -11.15
CA THR A 56 1.35 4.65 -10.99
C THR A 56 2.54 5.58 -11.27
N LEU A 57 3.76 5.14 -10.95
CA LEU A 57 4.99 5.90 -11.20
C LEU A 57 5.41 5.85 -12.68
N ALA A 58 5.26 4.70 -13.34
CA ALA A 58 5.77 4.44 -14.69
C ALA A 58 5.10 5.25 -15.81
N PHE A 59 3.89 5.80 -15.57
CA PHE A 59 3.15 6.62 -16.54
C PHE A 59 3.23 8.12 -16.28
N GLY A 60 4.12 8.59 -15.39
CA GLY A 60 4.27 10.02 -15.09
C GLY A 60 3.03 10.66 -14.43
N GLY A 61 2.14 9.84 -13.86
CA GLY A 61 0.98 10.32 -13.14
C GLY A 61 1.40 10.94 -11.82
N HIS A 62 1.15 12.23 -11.64
CA HIS A 62 1.02 12.79 -10.30
C HIS A 62 0.05 11.89 -9.51
N PRO A 63 0.36 11.45 -8.28
CA PRO A 63 -0.66 10.78 -7.46
C PRO A 63 -1.88 11.72 -7.45
N PRO A 64 -3.12 11.23 -7.54
CA PRO A 64 -4.27 12.11 -7.51
C PRO A 64 -4.18 12.93 -6.22
N THR A 65 -3.73 14.18 -6.36
CA THR A 65 -3.95 15.20 -5.36
C THR A 65 -5.45 15.25 -5.19
N ALA A 66 -5.85 15.32 -3.92
CA ALA A 66 -7.24 15.29 -3.49
C ALA A 66 -8.10 16.04 -4.52
N VAL A 67 -9.13 15.35 -5.01
CA VAL A 67 -10.14 15.95 -5.91
C VAL A 67 -10.56 17.27 -5.28
N ASP A 68 -10.21 18.39 -5.93
CA ASP A 68 -10.67 19.70 -5.51
C ASP A 68 -12.15 19.76 -5.86
N LEU A 69 -12.97 19.45 -4.85
CA LEU A 69 -14.41 19.41 -4.96
C LEU A 69 -14.97 20.80 -4.65
N ASP A 70 -14.41 21.85 -5.28
CA ASP A 70 -14.95 23.20 -5.21
C ASP A 70 -14.51 24.01 -6.44
N GLU A 71 -15.07 23.69 -7.61
CA GLU A 71 -15.27 24.74 -8.61
C GLU A 71 -16.75 25.11 -8.60
N PRO A 72 -17.12 26.34 -8.17
CA PRO A 72 -18.47 26.82 -8.33
C PRO A 72 -18.73 26.95 -9.82
N ARG A 73 -19.64 26.12 -10.33
CA ARG A 73 -20.18 26.19 -11.67
C ARG A 73 -20.72 27.60 -11.91
N GLU A 74 -19.97 28.43 -12.63
CA GLU A 74 -20.50 29.69 -13.17
C GLU A 74 -21.68 29.33 -14.08
N ARG A 75 -22.88 29.54 -13.54
CA ARG A 75 -24.13 29.40 -14.28
C ARG A 75 -24.25 30.67 -15.11
N GLY A 76 -23.75 30.61 -16.33
CA GLY A 76 -24.03 31.61 -17.35
C GLY A 76 -25.54 31.84 -17.46
N GLU A 77 -25.94 33.10 -17.38
CA GLU A 77 -27.27 33.56 -17.77
C GLU A 77 -27.48 33.33 -19.27
N PRO A 78 -28.72 33.00 -19.67
CA PRO A 78 -29.28 33.75 -20.78
C PRO A 78 -30.76 34.07 -20.58
N GLY A 79 -31.16 35.32 -20.89
CA GLY A 79 -32.56 35.73 -20.99
C GLY A 79 -32.77 37.23 -20.82
#